data_AF-A0A5R8P7R2-F1
#
_entry.id   AF-A0A5R8P7R2-F1
#
_cell.length_a   1.000
_cell.length_b   1.000
_cell.length_c   1.000
_cell.angle_alpha   90.00
_cell.angle_beta   90.00
_cell.angle_gamma   90.00
#
_symmetry.space_group_name_H-M   'P 1'
#
loop_
_entity.id
_entity.type
_entity.pdbx_description
1 polymer ?
#
loop_
_entity_poly.entity_id
_entity_poly.type
_entity_poly.pdbx_seq_one_letter_code
_entity_poly.pdbx_strand_id
1 'polypeptide(L)'
;MTNTVVEASPSIHEHDGRAVRAQVPRSALGEVRLPADRDPIAILERQAATRVPELVPIRYARMAAGHFPFLRGAPAIMAADLAATPNTGLTVQLCGDAHLSNFGVFGSPERSLVFDLNDFDETLPGPFEWDVKRLVASIAVAARANGCTDDEAAGSARTAAAAYREGMRRLAGLDSLEVWYEQVDADTLVDLVRKPKRRKNVEKTLDAARRRTSLQALHKLTELGPDGRLRIRQQPPLLAPVADADADAVEEVFAAYRRSLPEERRVLVNRYRIVDFARKVVGVGSVGTRCFVVLLIDRDTGGPLFLQVKEAEESVLAAHLAPSVFHNHGHRVVHGQRLMQTASDIFLGWIAGPQGRHFYWRQLRDMKGSAEIDAMSRAGLRQYAALCGHTLARAHARSGDRIAIADYLGSGDAFDRAMAAFALAYADQTVSDHRALVEAIESGRVEAAANPY
;
A
#
# COMPACT_ATOMS: atom_id res chain seq x y z
N MET A 1 -27.13 6.72 -30.61
CA MET A 1 -27.92 7.89 -30.17
C MET A 1 -26.93 8.95 -29.76
N THR A 2 -26.84 10.03 -30.52
CA THR A 2 -25.98 11.18 -30.23
C THR A 2 -26.57 11.92 -29.02
N ASN A 3 -25.88 11.89 -27.88
CA ASN A 3 -26.22 12.74 -26.76
C ASN A 3 -25.95 14.20 -27.16
N THR A 4 -27.02 14.88 -27.55
CA THR A 4 -27.05 16.33 -27.71
C THR A 4 -26.80 16.95 -26.33
N VAL A 5 -25.73 17.74 -26.24
CA VAL A 5 -25.20 18.33 -25.00
C VAL A 5 -26.27 19.23 -24.35
N VAL A 6 -26.67 18.87 -23.13
CA VAL A 6 -27.38 19.77 -22.20
C VAL A 6 -26.37 20.81 -21.69
N GLU A 7 -26.82 22.04 -21.53
CA GLU A 7 -26.07 23.24 -21.13
C GLU A 7 -24.87 22.97 -20.19
N ALA A 8 -23.75 23.66 -20.46
CA ALA A 8 -22.53 23.57 -19.67
C ALA A 8 -22.83 23.91 -18.20
N SER A 9 -22.96 22.87 -17.39
CA SER A 9 -23.00 22.99 -15.94
C SER A 9 -21.67 23.54 -15.44
N PRO A 10 -21.64 24.29 -14.31
CA PRO A 10 -20.40 24.77 -13.73
C PRO A 10 -19.42 23.61 -13.55
N SER A 11 -18.17 23.86 -13.94
CA SER A 11 -17.12 22.87 -13.87
C SER A 11 -16.95 22.36 -12.44
N ILE A 12 -16.96 21.04 -12.26
CA ILE A 12 -16.60 20.39 -10.99
C ILE A 12 -15.09 20.47 -10.69
N HIS A 13 -14.30 21.12 -11.55
CA HIS A 13 -12.86 21.27 -11.39
C HIS A 13 -12.55 22.38 -10.40
N GLU A 14 -11.94 21.99 -9.27
CA GLU A 14 -11.60 22.93 -8.20
C GLU A 14 -10.37 23.78 -8.55
N HIS A 15 -9.52 23.32 -9.49
CA HIS A 15 -8.21 23.93 -9.76
C HIS A 15 -7.92 24.10 -11.25
N ASP A 16 -7.33 25.24 -11.63
CA ASP A 16 -6.67 25.41 -12.93
C ASP A 16 -5.24 24.85 -12.84
N GLY A 17 -5.04 23.63 -13.35
CA GLY A 17 -3.73 22.96 -13.36
C GLY A 17 -2.62 23.74 -14.09
N ARG A 18 -2.94 24.59 -15.07
CA ARG A 18 -1.95 25.43 -15.75
C ARG A 18 -1.54 26.60 -14.89
N ALA A 19 -2.46 27.19 -14.14
CA ALA A 19 -2.15 28.22 -13.16
C ALA A 19 -1.25 27.66 -12.04
N VAL A 20 -1.53 26.44 -11.55
CA VAL A 20 -0.67 25.74 -10.57
C VAL A 20 0.75 25.57 -11.12
N ARG A 21 0.90 25.22 -12.41
CA ARG A 21 2.22 25.09 -13.05
C ARG A 21 3.04 26.38 -13.03
N ALA A 22 2.38 27.55 -13.07
CA ALA A 22 3.08 28.83 -12.99
C ALA A 22 3.63 29.11 -11.58
N GLN A 23 2.94 28.61 -10.53
CA GLN A 23 3.36 28.75 -9.14
C GLN A 23 4.41 27.71 -8.75
N VAL A 24 4.18 26.45 -9.13
CA VAL A 24 5.08 25.32 -8.89
C VAL A 24 5.47 24.72 -10.24
N PRO A 25 6.60 25.13 -10.83
CA PRO A 25 7.08 24.54 -12.08
C PRO A 25 7.36 23.05 -11.90
N ARG A 26 7.03 22.24 -12.91
CA ARG A 26 7.28 20.78 -12.88
C ARG A 26 8.73 20.41 -12.57
N SER A 27 9.70 21.23 -12.99
CA SER A 27 11.12 21.04 -12.69
C SER A 27 11.45 21.18 -11.20
N ALA A 28 10.76 22.06 -10.48
CA ALA A 28 10.97 22.27 -9.05
C ALA A 28 10.56 21.05 -8.22
N LEU A 29 9.63 20.21 -8.73
CA LEU A 29 9.27 18.95 -8.08
C LEU A 29 10.43 17.93 -8.05
N GLY A 30 11.47 18.15 -8.85
CA GLY A 30 12.66 17.30 -8.90
C GLY A 30 13.67 17.57 -7.79
N GLU A 31 13.51 18.67 -7.06
CA GLU A 31 14.46 19.10 -6.05
C GLU A 31 14.18 18.44 -4.69
N VAL A 32 15.24 18.02 -4.01
CA VAL A 32 15.19 17.55 -2.62
C VAL A 32 15.80 18.64 -1.76
N ARG A 33 14.97 19.30 -0.95
CA ARG A 33 15.38 20.34 0.01
C ARG A 33 14.93 19.93 1.39
N LEU A 34 15.87 19.53 2.23
CA LEU A 34 15.58 19.00 3.56
C LEU A 34 16.04 19.97 4.65
N PRO A 35 15.33 20.05 5.80
CA PRO A 35 15.78 20.83 6.94
C PRO A 35 17.14 20.34 7.46
N ALA A 36 18.01 21.28 7.84
CA ALA A 36 19.37 20.96 8.31
C ALA A 36 19.39 20.28 9.69
N ASP A 37 18.36 20.50 10.51
CA ASP A 37 18.17 19.97 11.86
C ASP A 37 17.32 18.69 11.90
N ARG A 38 17.01 18.12 10.72
CA ARG A 38 16.22 16.90 10.59
C ARG A 38 16.91 15.71 11.27
N ASP A 39 16.18 15.05 12.16
CA ASP A 39 16.58 13.76 12.76
C ASP A 39 15.63 12.63 12.31
N PRO A 40 16.05 11.76 11.37
CA PRO A 40 15.23 10.64 10.90
C PRO A 40 14.98 9.60 12.01
N ILE A 41 15.91 9.45 12.96
CA ILE A 41 15.79 8.46 14.04
C ILE A 41 14.78 8.94 15.07
N ALA A 42 14.75 10.24 15.38
CA ALA A 42 13.70 10.81 16.23
C ALA A 42 12.29 10.60 15.66
N ILE A 43 12.13 10.65 14.33
CA ILE A 43 10.85 10.32 13.67
C ILE A 43 10.49 8.84 13.93
N LEU A 44 11.44 7.93 13.77
CA LEU A 44 11.20 6.50 14.01
C LEU A 44 10.91 6.19 15.48
N GLU A 45 11.59 6.85 16.43
CA GLU A 45 11.34 6.73 17.87
C GLU A 45 9.91 7.17 18.24
N ARG A 46 9.44 8.30 17.70
CA ARG A 46 8.04 8.73 17.88
C ARG A 46 7.05 7.71 17.35
N GLN A 47 7.32 7.12 16.18
CA GLN A 47 6.48 6.04 15.64
C GLN A 47 6.56 4.74 16.45
N ALA A 48 7.65 4.49 17.17
CA ALA A 48 7.81 3.28 17.98
C ALA A 48 6.96 3.33 19.26
N ALA A 49 6.61 4.53 19.74
CA ALA A 49 5.89 4.71 21.01
C ALA A 49 4.50 4.05 21.06
N THR A 50 3.78 3.95 19.93
CA THR A 50 2.45 3.31 19.87
C THR A 50 2.49 1.82 19.53
N ARG A 51 3.66 1.32 19.10
CA ARG A 51 3.87 -0.05 18.65
C ARG A 51 3.99 -1.02 19.81
N VAL A 52 3.78 -2.30 19.53
CA VAL A 52 4.04 -3.40 20.45
C VAL A 52 5.54 -3.43 20.76
N PRO A 53 5.97 -3.19 22.01
CA PRO A 53 7.39 -2.97 22.34
C PRO A 53 8.32 -4.10 21.92
N GLU A 54 7.91 -5.36 22.15
CA GLU A 54 8.70 -6.55 21.82
C GLU A 54 8.99 -6.70 20.30
N LEU A 55 8.24 -6.02 19.44
CA LEU A 55 8.40 -6.08 17.99
C LEU A 55 9.22 -4.90 17.44
N VAL A 56 9.46 -3.85 18.24
CA VAL A 56 10.24 -2.68 17.81
C VAL A 56 11.68 -3.08 17.42
N PRO A 57 12.40 -3.93 18.18
CA PRO A 57 13.73 -4.36 17.76
C PRO A 57 13.75 -5.15 16.44
N ILE A 58 12.70 -5.94 16.17
CA ILE A 58 12.55 -6.68 14.91
C ILE A 58 12.33 -5.70 13.75
N ARG A 59 11.57 -4.61 13.97
CA ARG A 59 11.38 -3.56 12.97
C ARG A 59 12.72 -2.93 12.58
N TYR A 60 13.52 -2.51 13.56
CA TYR A 60 14.82 -1.91 13.29
C TYR A 60 15.79 -2.89 12.62
N ALA A 61 15.82 -4.16 13.02
CA ALA A 61 16.61 -5.19 12.34
C ALA A 61 16.21 -5.37 10.86
N ARG A 62 14.91 -5.39 10.56
CA ARG A 62 14.42 -5.47 9.16
C ARG A 62 14.74 -4.23 8.35
N MET A 63 14.67 -3.05 8.95
CA MET A 63 15.05 -1.79 8.29
C MET A 63 16.55 -1.72 8.05
N ALA A 64 17.37 -2.18 9.00
CA ALA A 64 18.83 -2.19 8.90
C ALA A 64 19.36 -3.19 7.85
N ALA A 65 18.58 -4.19 7.46
CA ALA A 65 18.98 -5.22 6.50
C ALA A 65 19.32 -4.71 5.08
N GLY A 66 18.94 -3.47 4.74
CA GLY A 66 19.39 -2.82 3.51
C GLY A 66 18.58 -1.57 3.14
N HIS A 67 19.02 -0.85 2.11
CA HIS A 67 18.42 0.43 1.71
C HIS A 67 16.94 0.32 1.29
N PHE A 68 16.56 -0.72 0.54
CA PHE A 68 15.17 -0.91 0.11
C PHE A 68 14.25 -1.33 1.28
N PRO A 69 14.62 -2.29 2.16
CA PRO A 69 13.92 -2.53 3.41
C PRO A 69 13.80 -1.28 4.31
N PHE A 70 14.86 -0.48 4.45
CA PHE A 70 14.83 0.78 5.20
C PHE A 70 13.77 1.72 4.63
N LEU A 71 13.83 1.98 3.32
CA LEU A 71 12.90 2.85 2.64
C LEU A 71 11.44 2.41 2.89
N ARG A 72 11.15 1.11 2.81
CA ARG A 72 9.81 0.55 3.08
C ARG A 72 9.36 0.72 4.54
N GLY A 73 10.29 0.81 5.48
CA GLY A 73 10.00 1.03 6.91
C GLY A 73 9.91 2.49 7.31
N ALA A 74 10.16 3.43 6.38
CA ALA A 74 10.35 4.85 6.64
C ALA A 74 9.31 5.79 5.97
N PRO A 75 8.00 5.46 5.84
CA PRO A 75 7.04 6.37 5.21
C PRO A 75 6.90 7.70 5.96
N ALA A 76 6.97 7.69 7.30
CA ALA A 76 6.90 8.92 8.10
C ALA A 76 8.08 9.87 7.87
N ILE A 77 9.27 9.32 7.62
CA ILE A 77 10.46 10.13 7.32
C ILE A 77 10.21 10.89 6.02
N MET A 78 9.79 10.19 4.96
CA MET A 78 9.51 10.84 3.69
C MET A 78 8.32 11.80 3.77
N ALA A 79 7.28 11.49 4.54
CA ALA A 79 6.17 12.40 4.75
C ALA A 79 6.62 13.75 5.34
N ALA A 80 7.48 13.72 6.37
CA ALA A 80 8.06 14.93 6.96
C ALA A 80 8.95 15.69 5.97
N ASP A 81 9.73 14.98 5.16
CA ASP A 81 10.61 15.58 4.15
C ASP A 81 9.82 16.27 3.04
N LEU A 82 8.75 15.63 2.56
CA LEU A 82 7.87 16.18 1.54
C LEU A 82 7.08 17.39 2.05
N ALA A 83 6.66 17.37 3.32
CA ALA A 83 5.98 18.49 3.98
C ALA A 83 6.84 19.76 4.05
N ALA A 84 8.17 19.62 4.09
CA ALA A 84 9.11 20.74 4.06
C ALA A 84 9.33 21.34 2.66
N THR A 85 8.73 20.75 1.61
CA THR A 85 8.86 21.21 0.22
C THR A 85 7.56 21.82 -0.30
N PRO A 86 7.63 22.79 -1.24
CA PRO A 86 6.43 23.26 -1.93
C PRO A 86 5.68 22.10 -2.59
N ASN A 87 4.36 22.13 -2.50
CA ASN A 87 3.49 21.16 -3.14
C ASN A 87 2.47 21.86 -4.05
N THR A 88 1.88 21.10 -4.96
CA THR A 88 0.99 21.63 -6.01
C THR A 88 -0.40 22.01 -5.51
N GLY A 89 -0.79 21.56 -4.32
CA GLY A 89 -2.18 21.64 -3.84
C GLY A 89 -3.18 20.78 -4.62
N LEU A 90 -2.75 20.09 -5.68
CA LEU A 90 -3.61 19.21 -6.49
C LEU A 90 -3.86 17.92 -5.73
N THR A 91 -4.94 17.94 -4.96
CA THR A 91 -5.29 16.92 -3.98
C THR A 91 -5.89 15.67 -4.64
N VAL A 92 -5.43 14.51 -4.19
CA VAL A 92 -5.98 13.18 -4.46
C VAL A 92 -6.16 12.45 -3.13
N GLN A 93 -6.88 11.33 -3.12
CA GLN A 93 -6.70 10.38 -2.03
C GLN A 93 -5.33 9.70 -2.23
N LEU A 94 -4.37 9.97 -1.35
CA LEU A 94 -3.08 9.27 -1.35
C LEU A 94 -3.27 7.87 -0.77
N CYS A 95 -2.52 6.88 -1.23
CA CYS A 95 -2.34 5.64 -0.48
C CYS A 95 -1.33 5.85 0.67
N GLY A 96 -0.41 6.80 0.51
CA GLY A 96 0.51 7.30 1.54
C GLY A 96 1.81 6.51 1.68
N ASP A 97 1.92 5.35 1.03
CA ASP A 97 3.14 4.55 0.98
C ASP A 97 3.31 3.85 -0.39
N ALA A 98 3.18 4.62 -1.48
CA ALA A 98 3.21 4.13 -2.87
C ALA A 98 4.58 3.57 -3.34
N HIS A 99 5.18 2.58 -2.68
CA HIS A 99 6.46 1.98 -3.10
C HIS A 99 6.27 0.69 -3.93
N LEU A 100 7.28 0.25 -4.69
CA LEU A 100 7.21 -0.94 -5.57
C LEU A 100 6.60 -2.20 -4.92
N SER A 101 6.89 -2.51 -3.66
CA SER A 101 6.32 -3.70 -2.99
C SER A 101 4.85 -3.58 -2.58
N ASN A 102 4.25 -2.39 -2.72
CA ASN A 102 2.84 -2.13 -2.41
C ASN A 102 1.96 -2.21 -3.65
N PHE A 103 2.50 -2.70 -4.78
CA PHE A 103 1.75 -3.07 -5.97
C PHE A 103 1.77 -4.58 -6.16
N GLY A 104 0.68 -5.14 -6.68
CA GLY A 104 0.58 -6.57 -6.84
C GLY A 104 -0.77 -7.02 -7.36
N VAL A 105 -0.94 -8.32 -7.39
CA VAL A 105 -2.11 -8.97 -7.98
C VAL A 105 -3.04 -9.46 -6.87
N PHE A 106 -4.35 -9.34 -7.04
CA PHE A 106 -5.36 -9.83 -6.11
C PHE A 106 -6.63 -10.26 -6.85
N GLY A 107 -7.49 -10.99 -6.15
CA GLY A 107 -8.77 -11.46 -6.68
C GLY A 107 -9.79 -10.33 -6.69
N SER A 108 -10.49 -10.15 -7.81
CA SER A 108 -11.72 -9.36 -7.86
C SER A 108 -12.89 -10.15 -7.24
N PRO A 109 -14.02 -9.51 -6.89
CA PRO A 109 -15.24 -10.20 -6.50
C PRO A 109 -15.69 -11.27 -7.51
N GLU A 110 -15.43 -11.07 -8.80
CA GLU A 110 -15.71 -12.00 -9.91
C GLU A 110 -14.68 -13.13 -10.01
N ARG A 111 -13.68 -13.18 -9.12
CA ARG A 111 -12.58 -14.15 -9.06
C ARG A 111 -11.59 -14.06 -10.23
N SER A 112 -11.55 -12.92 -10.91
CA SER A 112 -10.49 -12.56 -11.87
C SER A 112 -9.28 -11.99 -11.13
N LEU A 113 -8.10 -12.06 -11.75
CA LEU A 113 -6.90 -11.44 -11.18
C LEU A 113 -6.73 -10.03 -11.73
N VAL A 114 -6.53 -9.06 -10.84
CA VAL A 114 -6.30 -7.65 -11.19
C VAL A 114 -5.03 -7.14 -10.51
N PHE A 115 -4.35 -6.18 -11.14
CA PHE A 115 -3.14 -5.54 -10.63
C PHE A 115 -3.41 -4.13 -10.08
N ASP A 116 -2.98 -3.87 -8.85
CA ASP A 116 -3.32 -2.64 -8.11
C ASP A 116 -2.44 -2.46 -6.85
N LEU A 117 -2.69 -1.37 -6.13
CA LEU A 117 -2.17 -1.03 -4.81
C LEU A 117 -2.71 -1.98 -3.74
N ASN A 118 -1.87 -2.26 -2.73
CA ASN A 118 -2.10 -3.31 -1.73
C ASN A 118 -2.10 -2.83 -0.28
N ASP A 119 -1.67 -1.60 -0.02
CA ASP A 119 -1.56 -1.04 1.32
C ASP A 119 -2.10 0.39 1.34
N PHE A 120 -2.96 0.64 2.31
CA PHE A 120 -3.71 1.89 2.49
C PHE A 120 -3.69 2.31 3.96
N ASP A 121 -2.82 1.72 4.80
CA ASP A 121 -2.67 2.08 6.21
C ASP A 121 -2.44 3.60 6.37
N GLU A 122 -1.77 4.23 5.41
CA GLU A 122 -1.43 5.66 5.42
C GLU A 122 -2.34 6.54 4.56
N THR A 123 -3.48 6.02 4.10
CA THR A 123 -4.32 6.76 3.15
C THR A 123 -4.91 8.05 3.72
N LEU A 124 -4.71 9.18 3.03
CA LEU A 124 -5.23 10.49 3.42
C LEU A 124 -5.32 11.42 2.18
N PRO A 125 -6.25 12.39 2.12
CA PRO A 125 -6.21 13.41 1.08
C PRO A 125 -4.90 14.22 1.13
N GLY A 126 -4.25 14.38 -0.02
CA GLY A 126 -3.01 15.14 -0.13
C GLY A 126 -2.53 15.37 -1.56
N PRO A 127 -1.44 16.13 -1.74
CA PRO A 127 -0.91 16.48 -3.06
C PRO A 127 -0.39 15.24 -3.81
N PHE A 128 -0.88 15.03 -5.04
CA PHE A 128 -0.65 13.80 -5.80
C PHE A 128 0.83 13.42 -5.96
N GLU A 129 1.72 14.41 -6.03
CA GLU A 129 3.13 14.17 -6.25
C GLU A 129 3.82 13.47 -5.08
N TRP A 130 3.21 13.40 -3.89
CA TRP A 130 3.80 12.70 -2.74
C TRP A 130 3.88 11.19 -2.99
N ASP A 131 2.78 10.58 -3.45
CA ASP A 131 2.79 9.17 -3.82
C ASP A 131 3.67 8.91 -5.07
N VAL A 132 3.70 9.83 -6.04
CA VAL A 132 4.60 9.67 -7.21
C VAL A 132 6.07 9.73 -6.78
N LYS A 133 6.44 10.68 -5.92
CA LYS A 133 7.79 10.83 -5.35
C LYS A 133 8.18 9.60 -4.54
N ARG A 134 7.27 9.09 -3.72
CA ARG A 134 7.43 7.83 -2.97
C ARG A 134 7.71 6.65 -3.89
N LEU A 135 6.95 6.54 -4.99
CA LEU A 135 7.11 5.49 -6.00
C LEU A 135 8.46 5.57 -6.69
N VAL A 136 8.82 6.73 -7.24
CA VAL A 136 10.06 6.87 -8.03
C VAL A 136 11.31 6.73 -7.17
N ALA A 137 11.31 7.22 -5.93
CA ALA A 137 12.39 6.97 -4.98
C ALA A 137 12.55 5.47 -4.71
N SER A 138 11.45 4.74 -4.52
CA SER A 138 11.50 3.29 -4.33
C SER A 138 12.06 2.52 -5.53
N ILE A 139 11.80 3.02 -6.74
CA ILE A 139 12.35 2.46 -7.98
C ILE A 139 13.86 2.67 -8.03
N ALA A 140 14.36 3.87 -7.73
CA ALA A 140 15.80 4.15 -7.75
C ALA A 140 16.56 3.33 -6.70
N VAL A 141 16.03 3.25 -5.47
CA VAL A 141 16.63 2.46 -4.39
C VAL A 141 16.68 0.96 -4.74
N ALA A 142 15.57 0.42 -5.28
CA ALA A 142 15.53 -0.97 -5.73
C ALA A 142 16.47 -1.23 -6.93
N ALA A 143 16.54 -0.30 -7.89
CA ALA A 143 17.43 -0.42 -9.04
C ALA A 143 18.90 -0.51 -8.61
N ARG A 144 19.34 0.38 -7.71
CA ARG A 144 20.69 0.35 -7.13
C ARG A 144 20.96 -0.95 -6.37
N ALA A 145 20.01 -1.41 -5.57
CA ALA A 145 20.11 -2.69 -4.86
C ALA A 145 20.26 -3.89 -5.83
N ASN A 146 19.67 -3.81 -7.01
CA ASN A 146 19.79 -4.81 -8.08
C ASN A 146 21.04 -4.65 -8.96
N GLY A 147 21.97 -3.75 -8.60
CA GLY A 147 23.21 -3.50 -9.34
C GLY A 147 23.04 -2.70 -10.63
N CYS A 148 21.95 -1.94 -10.77
CA CYS A 148 21.78 -0.99 -11.89
C CYS A 148 22.67 0.25 -11.69
N THR A 149 23.09 0.89 -12.79
CA THR A 149 23.72 2.20 -12.73
C THR A 149 22.69 3.30 -12.41
N ASP A 150 23.16 4.50 -12.04
CA ASP A 150 22.28 5.64 -11.79
C ASP A 150 21.47 6.05 -13.04
N ASP A 151 22.06 5.95 -14.24
CA ASP A 151 21.33 6.18 -15.49
C ASP A 151 20.19 5.17 -15.69
N GLU A 152 20.41 3.91 -15.33
CA GLU A 152 19.40 2.85 -15.43
C GLU A 152 18.31 3.00 -14.36
N ALA A 153 18.68 3.42 -13.15
CA ALA A 153 17.77 3.75 -12.06
C ALA A 153 16.89 4.95 -12.43
N ALA A 154 17.50 6.05 -12.89
CA ALA A 154 16.81 7.24 -13.38
C ALA A 154 15.92 6.92 -14.58
N GLY A 155 16.39 6.09 -15.52
CA GLY A 155 15.58 5.64 -16.65
C GLY A 155 14.33 4.86 -16.23
N SER A 156 14.42 4.05 -15.17
CA SER A 156 13.28 3.32 -14.61
C SER A 156 12.31 4.24 -13.88
N ALA A 157 12.82 5.16 -13.05
CA ALA A 157 12.03 6.20 -12.38
C ALA A 157 11.29 7.11 -13.38
N ARG A 158 12.00 7.58 -14.42
CA ARG A 158 11.42 8.37 -15.53
C ARG A 158 10.31 7.61 -16.24
N THR A 159 10.49 6.30 -16.42
CA THR A 159 9.49 5.45 -17.09
C THR A 159 8.21 5.34 -16.27
N ALA A 160 8.31 5.19 -14.94
CA ALA A 160 7.13 5.23 -14.06
C ALA A 160 6.42 6.59 -14.09
N ALA A 161 7.19 7.68 -14.01
CA ALA A 161 6.64 9.04 -14.06
C ALA A 161 5.96 9.36 -15.40
N ALA A 162 6.56 8.91 -16.52
CA ALA A 162 5.96 9.02 -17.85
C ALA A 162 4.65 8.23 -17.94
N ALA A 163 4.62 6.98 -17.45
CA ALA A 163 3.41 6.17 -17.43
C ALA A 163 2.31 6.80 -16.56
N TYR A 164 2.67 7.40 -15.43
CA TYR A 164 1.73 8.16 -14.60
C TYR A 164 1.15 9.37 -15.37
N ARG A 165 2.02 10.18 -15.98
CA ARG A 165 1.62 11.37 -16.75
C ARG A 165 0.71 11.00 -17.93
N GLU A 166 1.09 10.00 -18.70
CA GLU A 166 0.33 9.53 -19.85
C GLU A 166 -1.01 8.92 -19.42
N GLY A 167 -1.01 8.15 -18.34
CA GLY A 167 -2.22 7.62 -17.70
C GLY A 167 -3.19 8.72 -17.29
N MET A 168 -2.74 9.72 -16.53
CA MET A 168 -3.58 10.85 -16.10
C MET A 168 -4.16 11.62 -17.30
N ARG A 169 -3.36 11.85 -18.34
CA ARG A 169 -3.84 12.53 -19.57
C ARG A 169 -4.88 11.74 -20.32
N ARG A 170 -4.71 10.42 -20.43
CA ARG A 170 -5.70 9.54 -21.06
C ARG A 170 -7.00 9.56 -20.25
N LEU A 171 -6.91 9.38 -18.93
CA LEU A 171 -8.05 9.33 -18.03
C LEU A 171 -8.81 10.66 -17.94
N ALA A 172 -8.12 11.79 -18.09
CA ALA A 172 -8.75 13.11 -18.20
C ALA A 172 -9.69 13.25 -19.41
N GLY A 173 -9.49 12.45 -20.46
CA GLY A 173 -10.36 12.42 -21.64
C GLY A 173 -11.53 11.44 -21.58
N LEU A 174 -11.66 10.67 -20.49
CA LEU A 174 -12.73 9.67 -20.31
C LEU A 174 -13.87 10.22 -19.45
N ASP A 175 -15.06 9.65 -19.63
CA ASP A 175 -16.18 9.88 -18.72
C ASP A 175 -15.87 9.37 -17.31
N SER A 176 -16.46 9.98 -16.29
CA SER A 176 -16.21 9.60 -14.90
C SER A 176 -16.59 8.14 -14.60
N LEU A 177 -17.62 7.59 -15.25
CA LEU A 177 -17.99 6.19 -15.08
C LEU A 177 -16.98 5.24 -15.75
N GLU A 178 -16.45 5.62 -16.92
CA GLU A 178 -15.38 4.87 -17.59
C GLU A 178 -14.10 4.83 -16.75
N VAL A 179 -13.74 5.95 -16.11
CA VAL A 179 -12.60 6.01 -15.17
C VAL A 179 -12.84 5.08 -13.98
N TRP A 180 -14.07 5.02 -13.46
CA TRP A 180 -14.41 4.17 -12.32
C TRP A 180 -14.27 2.68 -12.63
N TYR A 181 -14.56 2.28 -13.88
CA TYR A 181 -14.46 0.89 -14.34
C TYR A 181 -13.09 0.52 -14.94
N GLU A 182 -12.13 1.43 -15.01
CA GLU A 182 -10.79 1.11 -15.52
C GLU A 182 -10.11 0.08 -14.62
N GLN A 183 -9.61 -1.00 -15.24
CA GLN A 183 -8.92 -2.08 -14.57
C GLN A 183 -7.63 -2.42 -15.30
N VAL A 184 -6.63 -2.85 -14.52
CA VAL A 184 -5.42 -3.47 -15.05
C VAL A 184 -5.56 -4.97 -14.86
N ASP A 185 -5.95 -5.67 -15.93
CA ASP A 185 -6.03 -7.13 -15.92
C ASP A 185 -4.65 -7.73 -15.65
N ALA A 186 -4.54 -8.67 -14.71
CA ALA A 186 -3.28 -9.32 -14.42
C ALA A 186 -2.70 -10.09 -15.61
N ASP A 187 -3.52 -10.51 -16.58
CA ASP A 187 -3.01 -11.16 -17.80
C ASP A 187 -2.21 -10.17 -18.69
N THR A 188 -2.44 -8.85 -18.58
CA THR A 188 -1.56 -7.86 -19.23
C THR A 188 -0.11 -7.94 -18.72
N LEU A 189 0.14 -8.40 -17.48
CA LEU A 189 1.50 -8.65 -16.98
C LEU A 189 2.24 -9.70 -17.82
N VAL A 190 1.52 -10.69 -18.33
CA VAL A 190 2.09 -11.79 -19.13
C VAL A 190 2.51 -11.27 -20.50
N ASP A 191 1.71 -10.38 -21.09
CA ASP A 191 1.97 -9.82 -22.42
C ASP A 191 3.10 -8.78 -22.43
N LEU A 192 3.41 -8.18 -21.28
CA LEU A 192 4.60 -7.33 -21.12
C LEU A 192 5.92 -8.14 -21.22
N VAL A 193 5.88 -9.47 -21.09
CA VAL A 193 7.07 -10.32 -21.06
C VAL A 193 7.28 -11.05 -22.38
N ARG A 194 8.20 -10.52 -23.21
CA ARG A 194 8.54 -11.09 -24.53
C ARG A 194 9.33 -12.41 -24.48
N LYS A 195 10.09 -12.68 -23.41
CA LYS A 195 10.96 -13.87 -23.32
C LYS A 195 10.17 -15.09 -22.80
N PRO A 196 10.11 -16.22 -23.53
CA PRO A 196 9.28 -17.37 -23.15
C PRO A 196 9.51 -17.91 -21.73
N LYS A 197 10.78 -18.07 -21.32
CA LYS A 197 11.13 -18.56 -19.97
C LYS A 197 10.65 -17.62 -18.85
N ARG A 198 10.67 -16.30 -19.10
CA ARG A 198 10.20 -15.30 -18.13
C ARG A 198 8.69 -15.21 -18.12
N ARG A 199 8.04 -15.33 -19.28
CA ARG A 199 6.58 -15.41 -19.41
C ARG A 199 6.04 -16.56 -18.56
N LYS A 200 6.64 -17.74 -18.67
CA LYS A 200 6.32 -18.92 -17.84
C LYS A 200 6.48 -18.66 -16.33
N ASN A 201 7.45 -17.85 -15.91
CA ASN A 201 7.62 -17.50 -14.50
C ASN A 201 6.51 -16.55 -13.99
N VAL A 202 6.09 -15.59 -14.83
CA VAL A 202 4.95 -14.71 -14.51
C VAL A 202 3.66 -15.51 -14.46
N GLU A 203 3.40 -16.36 -15.46
CA GLU A 203 2.24 -17.28 -15.47
C GLU A 203 2.23 -18.16 -14.22
N LYS A 204 3.37 -18.75 -13.83
CA LYS A 204 3.50 -19.52 -12.60
C LYS A 204 3.18 -18.68 -11.34
N THR A 205 3.58 -17.41 -11.34
CA THR A 205 3.29 -16.48 -10.23
C THR A 205 1.80 -16.17 -10.15
N LEU A 206 1.15 -15.91 -11.29
CA LEU A 206 -0.29 -15.70 -11.39
C LEU A 206 -1.07 -16.96 -10.99
N ASP A 207 -0.68 -18.14 -11.46
CA ASP A 207 -1.29 -19.41 -11.06
C ASP A 207 -1.11 -19.70 -9.58
N ALA A 208 0.07 -19.41 -9.02
CA ALA A 208 0.31 -19.50 -7.59
C ALA A 208 -0.59 -18.52 -6.81
N ALA A 209 -0.82 -17.31 -7.35
CA ALA A 209 -1.75 -16.35 -6.79
C ALA A 209 -3.19 -16.90 -6.84
N ARG A 210 -3.68 -17.41 -7.97
CA ARG A 210 -5.01 -18.06 -8.10
C ARG A 210 -5.24 -19.17 -7.07
N ARG A 211 -4.19 -19.89 -6.67
CA ARG A 211 -4.23 -20.99 -5.67
C ARG A 211 -4.15 -20.52 -4.21
N ARG A 212 -3.88 -19.24 -3.94
CA ARG A 212 -3.90 -18.67 -2.58
C ARG A 212 -5.36 -18.43 -2.20
N THR A 213 -5.91 -19.35 -1.42
CA THR A 213 -7.30 -19.35 -0.95
C THR A 213 -7.35 -19.68 0.55
N SER A 214 -8.49 -19.46 1.20
CA SER A 214 -8.73 -19.88 2.58
C SER A 214 -8.48 -21.38 2.80
N LEU A 215 -8.76 -22.22 1.79
CA LEU A 215 -8.48 -23.65 1.84
C LEU A 215 -6.97 -23.93 1.87
N GLN A 216 -6.19 -23.26 1.03
CA GLN A 216 -4.73 -23.38 1.09
C GLN A 216 -4.18 -22.85 2.43
N ALA A 217 -4.74 -21.75 2.94
CA ALA A 217 -4.35 -21.17 4.23
C ALA A 217 -4.63 -22.15 5.37
N LEU A 218 -5.75 -22.87 5.35
CA LEU A 218 -6.10 -23.90 6.33
C LEU A 218 -4.97 -24.92 6.48
N HIS A 219 -4.57 -25.57 5.40
CA HIS A 219 -3.53 -26.62 5.45
C HIS A 219 -2.19 -26.13 6.01
N LYS A 220 -1.85 -24.86 5.78
CA LYS A 220 -0.58 -24.26 6.23
C LYS A 220 -0.63 -23.70 7.64
N LEU A 221 -1.78 -23.16 8.04
CA LEU A 221 -1.91 -22.36 9.27
C LEU A 221 -2.62 -23.12 10.38
N THR A 222 -3.24 -24.27 10.12
CA THR A 222 -3.96 -25.02 11.16
C THR A 222 -3.44 -26.43 11.36
N GLU A 223 -3.76 -26.98 12.53
CA GLU A 223 -3.60 -28.37 12.93
C GLU A 223 -4.86 -28.81 13.69
N LEU A 224 -5.02 -30.12 13.88
CA LEU A 224 -6.09 -30.64 14.74
C LEU A 224 -5.61 -30.65 16.18
N GLY A 225 -6.40 -30.04 17.06
CA GLY A 225 -6.18 -30.10 18.50
C GLY A 225 -6.51 -31.48 19.09
N PRO A 226 -6.17 -31.73 20.36
CA PRO A 226 -6.48 -32.98 21.05
C PRO A 226 -7.98 -33.30 21.11
N ASP A 227 -8.83 -32.28 21.00
CA ASP A 227 -10.29 -32.34 20.96
C ASP A 227 -10.85 -32.58 19.54
N GLY A 228 -9.99 -32.81 18.55
CA GLY A 228 -10.36 -32.99 17.15
C GLY A 228 -10.81 -31.70 16.45
N ARG A 229 -10.68 -30.53 17.09
CA ARG A 229 -11.05 -29.23 16.49
C ARG A 229 -9.87 -28.63 15.75
N LEU A 230 -10.16 -27.95 14.65
CA LEU A 230 -9.14 -27.18 13.93
C LEU A 230 -8.68 -26.00 14.80
N ARG A 231 -7.35 -25.89 14.95
CA ARG A 231 -6.68 -24.80 15.67
C ARG A 231 -5.58 -24.21 14.82
N ILE A 232 -5.33 -22.92 14.95
CA ILE A 232 -4.21 -22.23 14.32
C ILE A 232 -2.91 -22.71 14.98
N ARG A 233 -1.94 -23.09 14.15
CA ARG A 233 -0.61 -23.52 14.56
C ARG A 233 0.09 -22.42 15.32
N GLN A 234 0.80 -22.78 16.39
CA GLN A 234 1.61 -21.85 17.17
C GLN A 234 3.04 -21.82 16.62
N GLN A 235 3.49 -20.62 16.24
CA GLN A 235 4.86 -20.33 15.81
C GLN A 235 5.33 -19.00 16.43
N PRO A 236 5.52 -18.92 17.76
CA PRO A 236 5.94 -17.67 18.40
C PRO A 236 7.34 -17.20 17.90
N PRO A 237 7.57 -15.88 17.75
CA PRO A 237 6.61 -14.79 17.97
C PRO A 237 5.71 -14.50 16.74
N LEU A 238 5.95 -15.14 15.60
CA LEU A 238 5.31 -14.82 14.32
C LEU A 238 3.81 -15.15 14.26
N LEU A 239 3.38 -16.19 14.98
CA LEU A 239 1.99 -16.61 15.13
C LEU A 239 1.81 -17.14 16.56
N ALA A 240 1.12 -16.39 17.40
CA ALA A 240 1.01 -16.69 18.82
C ALA A 240 -0.46 -16.62 19.28
N PRO A 241 -0.83 -17.35 20.36
CA PRO A 241 -2.18 -17.25 20.90
C PRO A 241 -2.44 -15.84 21.41
N VAL A 242 -3.71 -15.43 21.39
CA VAL A 242 -4.14 -14.25 22.15
C VAL A 242 -4.45 -14.72 23.56
N ALA A 243 -3.66 -14.28 24.54
CA ALA A 243 -3.87 -14.63 25.94
C ALA A 243 -5.20 -14.04 26.45
N ASP A 244 -5.86 -14.77 27.36
CA ASP A 244 -7.05 -14.32 28.10
C ASP A 244 -8.21 -13.82 27.23
N ALA A 245 -8.34 -14.40 26.03
CA ALA A 245 -9.37 -13.98 25.11
C ALA A 245 -10.74 -14.55 25.52
N ASP A 246 -11.60 -13.66 25.98
CA ASP A 246 -12.99 -13.95 26.32
C ASP A 246 -13.83 -14.17 25.05
N ALA A 247 -14.58 -15.27 25.03
CA ALA A 247 -15.43 -15.65 23.90
C ALA A 247 -16.54 -14.62 23.65
N ASP A 248 -17.12 -14.05 24.71
CA ASP A 248 -18.18 -13.04 24.58
C ASP A 248 -17.63 -11.74 23.98
N ALA A 249 -16.44 -11.31 24.43
CA ALA A 249 -15.75 -10.16 23.85
C ALA A 249 -15.40 -10.37 22.36
N VAL A 250 -14.98 -11.58 21.96
CA VAL A 250 -14.70 -11.90 20.55
C VAL A 250 -15.97 -11.83 19.70
N GLU A 251 -17.10 -12.36 20.20
CA GLU A 251 -18.38 -12.29 19.49
C GLU A 251 -18.89 -10.83 19.40
N GLU A 252 -18.71 -10.02 20.44
CA GLU A 252 -19.05 -8.60 20.42
C GLU A 252 -18.25 -7.84 19.35
N VAL A 253 -16.94 -8.06 19.30
CA VAL A 253 -16.04 -7.53 18.28
C VAL A 253 -16.49 -7.96 16.87
N PHE A 254 -16.86 -9.22 16.70
CA PHE A 254 -17.36 -9.74 15.42
C PHE A 254 -18.73 -9.16 15.06
N ALA A 255 -19.63 -8.95 16.02
CA ALA A 255 -20.90 -8.26 15.84
C ALA A 255 -20.70 -6.81 15.39
N ALA A 256 -19.75 -6.08 15.99
CA ALA A 256 -19.40 -4.73 15.58
C ALA A 256 -18.85 -4.71 14.14
N TYR A 257 -17.96 -5.63 13.79
CA TYR A 257 -17.41 -5.75 12.44
C TYR A 257 -18.52 -5.99 11.41
N ARG A 258 -19.45 -6.91 11.69
CA ARG A 258 -20.60 -7.17 10.79
C ARG A 258 -21.40 -5.90 10.49
N ARG A 259 -21.61 -5.03 11.48
CA ARG A 259 -22.33 -3.76 11.28
C ARG A 259 -21.61 -2.79 10.34
N SER A 260 -20.30 -2.92 10.15
CA SER A 260 -19.54 -2.10 9.21
C SER A 260 -19.64 -2.54 7.74
N LEU A 261 -20.08 -3.78 7.50
CA LEU A 261 -20.22 -4.32 6.14
C LEU A 261 -21.52 -3.85 5.47
N PRO A 262 -21.57 -3.79 4.13
CA PRO A 262 -22.82 -3.71 3.37
C PRO A 262 -23.78 -4.85 3.73
N GLU A 263 -25.09 -4.59 3.70
CA GLU A 263 -26.12 -5.48 4.24
C GLU A 263 -26.10 -6.89 3.60
N GLU A 264 -25.89 -6.95 2.29
CA GLU A 264 -25.79 -8.21 1.55
C GLU A 264 -24.55 -9.03 1.94
N ARG A 265 -23.45 -8.36 2.33
CA ARG A 265 -22.24 -9.01 2.84
C ARG A 265 -22.41 -9.49 4.28
N ARG A 266 -23.29 -8.87 5.07
CA ARG A 266 -23.67 -9.35 6.41
C ARG A 266 -24.35 -10.72 6.33
N VAL A 267 -25.24 -10.92 5.36
CA VAL A 267 -25.90 -12.21 5.13
C VAL A 267 -24.87 -13.31 4.88
N LEU A 268 -23.85 -13.04 4.06
CA LEU A 268 -22.80 -14.00 3.75
C LEU A 268 -21.94 -14.31 4.98
N VAL A 269 -21.40 -13.30 5.66
CA VAL A 269 -20.47 -13.52 6.78
C VAL A 269 -21.16 -14.20 7.98
N ASN A 270 -22.48 -14.02 8.16
CA ASN A 270 -23.26 -14.68 9.21
C ASN A 270 -23.39 -16.20 9.04
N ARG A 271 -23.14 -16.73 7.84
CA ARG A 271 -23.07 -18.19 7.60
C ARG A 271 -21.86 -18.85 8.24
N TYR A 272 -20.88 -18.05 8.64
CA TYR A 272 -19.67 -18.53 9.28
C TYR A 272 -19.75 -18.42 10.81
N ARG A 273 -18.97 -19.24 11.50
CA ARG A 273 -18.69 -19.13 12.94
C ARG A 273 -17.20 -19.04 13.17
N ILE A 274 -16.77 -18.23 14.14
CA ILE A 274 -15.36 -18.18 14.56
C ILE A 274 -15.02 -19.51 15.24
N VAL A 275 -13.85 -20.06 14.88
CA VAL A 275 -13.35 -21.32 15.43
C VAL A 275 -12.06 -21.09 16.21
N ASP A 276 -11.17 -20.24 15.71
CA ASP A 276 -9.91 -19.93 16.38
C ASP A 276 -9.34 -18.59 15.90
N PHE A 277 -8.42 -18.01 16.66
CA PHE A 277 -7.73 -16.77 16.30
C PHE A 277 -6.35 -16.68 16.96
N ALA A 278 -5.44 -16.00 16.28
CA ALA A 278 -4.06 -15.84 16.74
C ALA A 278 -3.50 -14.48 16.36
N ARG A 279 -2.61 -13.94 17.18
CA ARG A 279 -1.81 -12.76 16.85
C ARG A 279 -0.75 -13.14 15.80
N LYS A 280 -0.57 -12.29 14.79
CA LYS A 280 0.37 -12.50 13.69
C LYS A 280 1.30 -11.30 13.51
N VAL A 281 2.59 -11.55 13.35
CA VAL A 281 3.56 -10.51 12.94
C VAL A 281 3.57 -10.37 11.40
N VAL A 282 3.53 -9.14 10.87
CA VAL A 282 3.44 -8.86 9.43
C VAL A 282 4.39 -7.76 8.95
N GLY A 283 4.87 -7.87 7.71
CA GLY A 283 5.51 -6.79 6.95
C GLY A 283 6.85 -6.29 7.47
N VAL A 284 7.33 -5.16 6.94
CA VAL A 284 8.47 -4.38 7.50
C VAL A 284 7.91 -3.09 8.12
N GLY A 285 7.12 -2.32 7.36
CA GLY A 285 6.47 -1.08 7.83
C GLY A 285 5.42 -1.30 8.92
N SER A 286 4.67 -2.41 8.88
CA SER A 286 3.65 -2.75 9.89
C SER A 286 4.19 -3.55 11.08
N VAL A 287 5.51 -3.76 11.19
CA VAL A 287 6.07 -4.51 12.33
C VAL A 287 5.85 -3.73 13.61
N GLY A 288 5.15 -4.33 14.57
CA GLY A 288 4.77 -3.67 15.81
C GLY A 288 3.35 -3.12 15.83
N THR A 289 2.57 -3.18 14.74
CA THR A 289 1.11 -2.97 14.82
C THR A 289 0.40 -4.27 15.17
N ARG A 290 -0.72 -4.21 15.89
CA ARG A 290 -1.49 -5.41 16.25
C ARG A 290 -2.17 -5.97 15.03
N CYS A 291 -1.81 -7.20 14.69
CA CYS A 291 -2.44 -7.95 13.62
C CYS A 291 -2.89 -9.31 14.12
N PHE A 292 -4.08 -9.73 13.69
CA PHE A 292 -4.68 -11.01 14.08
C PHE A 292 -5.13 -11.78 12.84
N VAL A 293 -5.15 -13.09 12.95
CA VAL A 293 -5.77 -14.01 12.00
C VAL A 293 -6.94 -14.66 12.71
N VAL A 294 -8.10 -14.66 12.07
CA VAL A 294 -9.32 -15.28 12.55
C VAL A 294 -9.71 -16.39 11.59
N LEU A 295 -9.81 -17.61 12.09
CA LEU A 295 -10.35 -18.76 11.38
C LEU A 295 -11.85 -18.82 11.62
N LEU A 296 -12.61 -18.76 10.53
CA LEU A 296 -14.02 -19.01 10.51
C LEU A 296 -14.33 -20.27 9.68
N ILE A 297 -15.40 -20.96 10.07
CA ILE A 297 -15.90 -22.15 9.38
C ILE A 297 -17.36 -21.92 9.02
N ASP A 298 -17.72 -22.22 7.77
CA ASP A 298 -19.10 -22.21 7.30
C ASP A 298 -19.92 -23.23 8.11
N ARG A 299 -21.08 -22.80 8.61
CA ARG A 299 -21.90 -23.57 9.55
C ARG A 299 -22.47 -24.85 8.94
N ASP A 300 -22.72 -24.85 7.63
CA ASP A 300 -23.41 -25.94 6.95
C ASP A 300 -22.43 -26.89 6.27
N THR A 301 -21.41 -26.35 5.59
CA THR A 301 -20.49 -27.11 4.75
C THR A 301 -19.14 -27.40 5.41
N GLY A 302 -18.79 -26.66 6.48
CA GLY A 302 -17.46 -26.74 7.08
C GLY A 302 -16.36 -26.02 6.29
N GLY A 303 -16.71 -25.28 5.23
CA GLY A 303 -15.73 -24.55 4.40
C GLY A 303 -14.99 -23.45 5.18
N PRO A 304 -13.65 -23.33 5.03
CA PRO A 304 -12.88 -22.36 5.81
C PRO A 304 -12.88 -20.96 5.18
N LEU A 305 -12.91 -19.95 6.06
CA LEU A 305 -12.65 -18.55 5.74
C LEU A 305 -11.62 -18.00 6.72
N PHE A 306 -10.51 -17.45 6.22
CA PHE A 306 -9.58 -16.72 7.05
C PHE A 306 -9.77 -15.22 6.86
N LEU A 307 -10.01 -14.51 7.96
CA LEU A 307 -9.96 -13.05 8.02
C LEU A 307 -8.67 -12.61 8.72
N GLN A 308 -8.19 -11.45 8.33
CA GLN A 308 -7.11 -10.72 8.97
C GLN A 308 -7.70 -9.44 9.59
N VAL A 309 -7.38 -9.21 10.85
CA VAL A 309 -7.69 -7.97 11.56
C VAL A 309 -6.38 -7.19 11.71
N LYS A 310 -6.36 -5.94 11.27
CA LYS A 310 -5.19 -5.06 11.39
C LYS A 310 -5.57 -3.82 12.19
N GLU A 311 -4.74 -3.46 13.15
CA GLU A 311 -4.79 -2.16 13.81
C GLU A 311 -4.52 -1.06 12.79
N ALA A 312 -5.40 -0.06 12.76
CA ALA A 312 -5.23 1.16 11.99
C ALA A 312 -4.90 2.29 12.96
N GLU A 313 -3.69 2.82 12.85
CA GLU A 313 -3.26 4.00 13.59
C GLU A 313 -3.61 5.28 12.82
N GLU A 314 -3.35 6.42 13.47
CA GLU A 314 -3.33 7.70 12.78
C GLU A 314 -2.29 7.64 11.64
N SER A 315 -2.62 8.21 10.48
CA SER A 315 -1.68 8.18 9.38
C SER A 315 -0.47 9.05 9.67
N VAL A 316 0.71 8.61 9.25
CA VAL A 316 1.94 9.41 9.23
C VAL A 316 1.79 10.71 8.44
N LEU A 317 0.83 10.76 7.51
CA LEU A 317 0.51 11.97 6.75
C LEU A 317 -0.26 13.01 7.58
N ALA A 318 -0.98 12.60 8.62
CA ALA A 318 -1.86 13.47 9.40
C ALA A 318 -1.09 14.55 10.19
N ALA A 319 0.19 14.33 10.45
CA ALA A 319 1.06 15.34 11.06
C ALA A 319 1.39 16.51 10.12
N HIS A 320 1.13 16.37 8.82
CA HIS A 320 1.59 17.27 7.77
C HIS A 320 0.48 17.73 6.82
N LEU A 321 -0.66 17.06 6.81
CA LEU A 321 -1.82 17.34 5.98
C LEU A 321 -3.06 17.56 6.83
N ALA A 322 -4.17 17.93 6.20
CA ALA A 322 -5.45 18.07 6.89
C ALA A 322 -5.85 16.74 7.57
N PRO A 323 -6.43 16.81 8.79
CA PRO A 323 -6.85 15.61 9.51
C PRO A 323 -7.92 14.84 8.74
N SER A 324 -8.01 13.53 8.99
CA SER A 324 -9.05 12.71 8.38
C SER A 324 -10.44 13.16 8.80
N VAL A 325 -11.37 13.21 7.85
CA VAL A 325 -12.80 13.40 8.13
C VAL A 325 -13.41 12.21 8.89
N PHE A 326 -12.74 11.05 8.89
CA PHE A 326 -13.18 9.88 9.61
C PHE A 326 -12.49 9.82 10.97
N HIS A 327 -13.29 9.87 12.04
CA HIS A 327 -12.80 9.67 13.41
C HIS A 327 -12.15 8.29 13.59
N ASN A 328 -12.74 7.25 13.00
CA ASN A 328 -12.19 5.89 13.05
C ASN A 328 -11.15 5.68 11.94
N HIS A 329 -9.90 5.39 12.32
CA HIS A 329 -8.82 5.17 11.35
C HIS A 329 -9.00 3.91 10.51
N GLY A 330 -9.66 2.87 11.03
CA GLY A 330 -10.06 1.71 10.24
C GLY A 330 -11.06 2.10 9.13
N HIS A 331 -12.02 2.98 9.44
CA HIS A 331 -12.93 3.52 8.44
C HIS A 331 -12.20 4.32 7.36
N ARG A 332 -11.22 5.16 7.75
CA ARG A 332 -10.33 5.88 6.82
C ARG A 332 -9.65 4.92 5.84
N VAL A 333 -9.01 3.86 6.35
CA VAL A 333 -8.33 2.86 5.53
C VAL A 333 -9.29 2.17 4.57
N VAL A 334 -10.45 1.71 5.05
CA VAL A 334 -11.45 1.03 4.21
C VAL A 334 -12.02 1.95 3.13
N HIS A 335 -12.31 3.21 3.47
CA HIS A 335 -12.81 4.19 2.52
C HIS A 335 -11.77 4.50 1.44
N GLY A 336 -10.52 4.82 1.84
CA GLY A 336 -9.45 5.12 0.89
C GLY A 336 -9.15 3.94 -0.03
N GLN A 337 -9.13 2.71 0.50
CA GLN A 337 -8.96 1.50 -0.30
C GLN A 337 -10.09 1.34 -1.34
N ARG A 338 -11.37 1.48 -0.96
CA ARG A 338 -12.51 1.37 -1.89
C ARG A 338 -12.51 2.46 -2.96
N LEU A 339 -12.06 3.66 -2.60
CA LEU A 339 -11.97 4.80 -3.51
C LEU A 339 -10.86 4.64 -4.55
N MET A 340 -9.71 4.09 -4.15
CA MET A 340 -8.52 3.98 -5.01
C MET A 340 -8.42 2.65 -5.78
N GLN A 341 -8.76 1.53 -5.12
CA GLN A 341 -8.59 0.17 -5.66
C GLN A 341 -9.82 -0.24 -6.48
N THR A 342 -9.64 -0.74 -7.71
CA THR A 342 -10.81 -1.00 -8.58
C THR A 342 -11.68 -2.14 -8.07
N ALA A 343 -11.07 -3.16 -7.46
CA ALA A 343 -11.78 -4.27 -6.87
C ALA A 343 -11.26 -4.47 -5.43
N SER A 344 -12.06 -4.07 -4.46
CA SER A 344 -11.73 -4.27 -3.05
C SER A 344 -12.28 -5.60 -2.53
N ASP A 345 -11.66 -6.08 -1.46
CA ASP A 345 -12.12 -7.25 -0.72
C ASP A 345 -13.57 -7.09 -0.24
N ILE A 346 -14.41 -8.10 -0.48
CA ILE A 346 -15.85 -8.05 -0.16
C ILE A 346 -16.13 -8.09 1.36
N PHE A 347 -15.15 -8.50 2.16
CA PHE A 347 -15.16 -8.51 3.61
C PHE A 347 -14.35 -7.36 4.20
N LEU A 348 -14.03 -6.34 3.40
CA LEU A 348 -13.37 -5.14 3.89
C LEU A 348 -14.32 -4.36 4.82
N GLY A 349 -14.03 -4.34 6.11
CA GLY A 349 -14.83 -3.67 7.15
C GLY A 349 -13.96 -3.11 8.27
N TRP A 350 -14.55 -2.43 9.26
CA TRP A 350 -13.82 -1.75 10.33
C TRP A 350 -14.57 -1.76 11.66
N ILE A 351 -13.84 -1.53 12.74
CA ILE A 351 -14.39 -1.43 14.10
C ILE A 351 -13.64 -0.39 14.93
N ALA A 352 -14.31 0.11 15.96
CA ALA A 352 -13.63 0.56 17.16
C ALA A 352 -13.51 -0.65 18.10
N GLY A 353 -12.28 -1.03 18.41
CA GLY A 353 -11.97 -2.12 19.31
C GLY A 353 -11.71 -1.64 20.75
N PRO A 354 -11.30 -2.56 21.63
CA PRO A 354 -11.01 -2.25 23.03
C PRO A 354 -9.98 -1.11 23.18
N GLN A 355 -10.08 -0.36 24.28
CA GLN A 355 -9.17 0.74 24.64
C GLN A 355 -9.12 1.87 23.58
N GLY A 356 -10.19 2.05 22.79
CA GLY A 356 -10.27 3.09 21.76
C GLY A 356 -9.42 2.83 20.52
N ARG A 357 -8.86 1.62 20.36
CA ARG A 357 -8.06 1.26 19.19
C ARG A 357 -8.94 1.06 17.96
N HIS A 358 -8.48 1.46 16.79
CA HIS A 358 -9.20 1.26 15.54
C HIS A 358 -8.64 0.06 14.78
N PHE A 359 -9.53 -0.73 14.17
CA PHE A 359 -9.13 -1.89 13.38
C PHE A 359 -9.91 -1.95 12.07
N TYR A 360 -9.30 -2.58 11.08
CA TYR A 360 -9.98 -3.01 9.86
C TYR A 360 -9.78 -4.51 9.61
N TRP A 361 -10.73 -5.08 8.89
CA TRP A 361 -10.86 -6.49 8.60
C TRP A 361 -10.79 -6.72 7.09
N ARG A 362 -10.17 -7.81 6.67
CA ARG A 362 -10.11 -8.25 5.26
C ARG A 362 -9.83 -9.75 5.18
N GLN A 363 -9.99 -10.38 4.03
CA GLN A 363 -9.56 -11.75 3.81
C GLN A 363 -8.05 -11.89 3.94
N LEU A 364 -7.62 -12.97 4.59
CA LEU A 364 -6.23 -13.36 4.61
C LEU A 364 -5.89 -14.14 3.33
N ARG A 365 -4.99 -13.60 2.51
CA ARG A 365 -4.44 -14.28 1.33
C ARG A 365 -5.50 -14.67 0.29
N ASP A 366 -6.41 -13.77 -0.07
CA ASP A 366 -7.31 -13.99 -1.21
C ASP A 366 -6.63 -13.64 -2.54
N MET A 367 -6.13 -14.67 -3.22
CA MET A 367 -5.47 -14.57 -4.52
C MET A 367 -4.31 -13.55 -4.62
N LYS A 368 -3.73 -13.16 -3.48
CA LYS A 368 -2.73 -12.09 -3.40
C LYS A 368 -1.38 -12.55 -3.95
N GLY A 369 -0.78 -11.82 -4.88
CA GLY A 369 0.58 -12.00 -5.41
C GLY A 369 1.39 -10.70 -5.30
N SER A 370 2.67 -10.81 -4.99
CA SER A 370 3.62 -9.69 -4.97
C SER A 370 4.79 -9.99 -5.90
N ALA A 371 5.42 -8.97 -6.45
CA ALA A 371 6.56 -9.15 -7.32
C ALA A 371 7.86 -9.34 -6.50
N GLU A 372 8.74 -10.23 -6.95
CA GLU A 372 10.08 -10.43 -6.38
C GLU A 372 11.04 -9.38 -6.97
N ILE A 373 11.00 -8.17 -6.41
CA ILE A 373 11.73 -7.00 -6.93
C ILE A 373 13.24 -7.24 -6.97
N ASP A 374 13.80 -7.85 -5.93
CA ASP A 374 15.25 -8.06 -5.78
C ASP A 374 15.83 -9.01 -6.86
N ALA A 375 14.98 -9.84 -7.46
CA ALA A 375 15.37 -10.77 -8.52
C ALA A 375 15.07 -10.22 -9.94
N MET A 376 14.54 -8.99 -10.05
CA MET A 376 14.21 -8.42 -11.34
C MET A 376 15.44 -7.97 -12.10
N SER A 377 15.55 -8.41 -13.35
CA SER A 377 16.49 -7.80 -14.29
C SER A 377 16.12 -6.35 -14.58
N ARG A 378 17.10 -5.52 -14.94
CA ARG A 378 16.95 -4.12 -15.41
C ARG A 378 15.72 -3.86 -16.29
N ALA A 379 15.58 -4.61 -17.38
CA ALA A 379 14.43 -4.45 -18.29
C ALA A 379 13.09 -4.78 -17.63
N GLY A 380 13.06 -5.81 -16.78
CA GLY A 380 11.85 -6.20 -16.04
C GLY A 380 11.46 -5.17 -14.98
N LEU A 381 12.44 -4.62 -14.25
CA LEU A 381 12.21 -3.54 -13.29
C LEU A 381 11.63 -2.30 -13.97
N ARG A 382 12.16 -1.91 -15.13
CA ARG A 382 11.64 -0.78 -15.92
C ARG A 382 10.20 -0.99 -16.40
N GLN A 383 9.86 -2.21 -16.85
CA GLN A 383 8.49 -2.55 -17.24
C GLN A 383 7.54 -2.54 -16.04
N TYR A 384 7.97 -3.10 -14.92
CA TYR A 384 7.20 -3.10 -13.68
C TYR A 384 7.00 -1.68 -13.14
N ALA A 385 8.00 -0.81 -13.24
CA ALA A 385 7.92 0.60 -12.90
C ALA A 385 6.86 1.34 -13.75
N ALA A 386 6.81 1.08 -15.07
CA ALA A 386 5.76 1.62 -15.95
C ALA A 386 4.37 1.20 -15.47
N LEU A 387 4.20 -0.08 -15.16
CA LEU A 387 2.92 -0.61 -14.69
C LEU A 387 2.49 0.03 -13.37
N CYS A 388 3.40 0.17 -12.40
CA CYS A 388 3.10 0.83 -11.13
C CYS A 388 2.70 2.30 -11.34
N GLY A 389 3.38 3.02 -12.24
CA GLY A 389 3.03 4.40 -12.59
C GLY A 389 1.64 4.52 -13.21
N HIS A 390 1.30 3.61 -14.14
CA HIS A 390 -0.03 3.52 -14.76
C HIS A 390 -1.13 3.26 -13.72
N THR A 391 -0.93 2.25 -12.88
CA THR A 391 -1.86 1.88 -11.80
C THR A 391 -2.08 3.03 -10.82
N LEU A 392 -1.01 3.74 -10.44
CA LEU A 392 -1.11 4.88 -9.53
C LEU A 392 -1.89 6.04 -10.16
N ALA A 393 -1.69 6.32 -11.45
CA ALA A 393 -2.49 7.33 -12.16
C ALA A 393 -3.98 7.00 -12.15
N ARG A 394 -4.33 5.73 -12.40
CA ARG A 394 -5.73 5.28 -12.31
C ARG A 394 -6.30 5.44 -10.90
N ALA A 395 -5.56 5.04 -9.86
CA ALA A 395 -6.00 5.22 -8.48
C ALA A 395 -6.26 6.69 -8.12
N HIS A 396 -5.36 7.60 -8.53
CA HIS A 396 -5.50 9.03 -8.31
C HIS A 396 -6.65 9.65 -9.12
N ALA A 397 -6.84 9.22 -10.37
CA ALA A 397 -7.90 9.74 -11.24
C ALA A 397 -9.33 9.44 -10.73
N ARG A 398 -9.50 8.41 -9.89
CA ARG A 398 -10.78 8.08 -9.24
C ARG A 398 -11.12 8.96 -8.04
N SER A 399 -10.14 9.66 -7.46
CA SER A 399 -10.31 10.40 -6.21
C SER A 399 -10.05 11.90 -6.31
N GLY A 400 -9.12 12.34 -7.16
CA GLY A 400 -8.78 13.75 -7.33
C GLY A 400 -9.21 14.33 -8.68
N ASP A 401 -8.90 15.62 -8.86
CA ASP A 401 -9.19 16.34 -10.10
C ASP A 401 -8.24 15.93 -11.23
N ARG A 402 -8.60 14.84 -11.91
CA ARG A 402 -7.78 14.25 -12.99
C ARG A 402 -7.51 15.21 -14.13
N ILE A 403 -8.42 16.14 -14.40
CA ILE A 403 -8.29 17.12 -15.48
C ILE A 403 -7.27 18.19 -15.07
N ALA A 404 -7.39 18.75 -13.87
CA ALA A 404 -6.40 19.70 -13.34
C ALA A 404 -4.99 19.07 -13.28
N ILE A 405 -4.88 17.83 -12.81
CA ILE A 405 -3.59 17.12 -12.77
C ILE A 405 -3.04 16.89 -14.19
N ALA A 406 -3.85 16.44 -15.15
CA ALA A 406 -3.42 16.24 -16.53
C ALA A 406 -2.96 17.55 -17.19
N ASP A 407 -3.65 18.67 -16.92
CA ASP A 407 -3.30 20.00 -17.40
C ASP A 407 -2.01 20.51 -16.76
N TYR A 408 -1.81 20.28 -15.45
CA TYR A 408 -0.56 20.58 -14.74
C TYR A 408 0.61 19.78 -15.31
N LEU A 409 0.42 18.48 -15.57
CA LEU A 409 1.46 17.59 -16.07
C LEU A 409 1.82 17.87 -17.53
N GLY A 410 0.85 18.14 -18.40
CA GLY A 410 1.05 18.46 -19.81
C GLY A 410 1.63 17.31 -20.66
N SER A 411 1.84 17.55 -21.96
CA SER A 411 2.33 16.53 -22.90
C SER A 411 3.85 16.33 -22.89
N GLY A 412 4.61 17.33 -22.45
CA GLY A 412 6.07 17.26 -22.38
C GLY A 412 6.58 16.46 -21.18
N ASP A 413 7.83 16.02 -21.25
CA ASP A 413 8.50 15.12 -20.30
C ASP A 413 9.23 15.85 -19.15
N ALA A 414 8.93 17.13 -18.92
CA ALA A 414 9.56 17.91 -17.86
C ALA A 414 9.28 17.33 -16.46
N PHE A 415 8.06 16.85 -16.24
CA PHE A 415 7.69 16.13 -15.01
C PHE A 415 8.47 14.82 -14.89
N ASP A 416 8.54 14.04 -15.96
CA ASP A 416 9.20 12.74 -15.98
C ASP A 416 10.69 12.86 -15.62
N ARG A 417 11.37 13.87 -16.17
CA ARG A 417 12.76 14.19 -15.83
C ARG A 417 12.92 14.67 -14.38
N ALA A 418 12.02 15.53 -13.91
CA ALA A 418 12.04 16.00 -12.53
C ALA A 418 11.89 14.84 -11.54
N MET A 419 10.96 13.93 -11.78
CA MET A 419 10.78 12.73 -10.95
C MET A 419 11.99 11.80 -10.98
N ALA A 420 12.69 11.68 -12.12
CA ALA A 420 13.94 10.93 -12.19
C ALA A 420 15.07 11.57 -11.37
N ALA A 421 15.19 12.91 -11.41
CA ALA A 421 16.16 13.64 -10.59
C ALA A 421 15.85 13.50 -9.10
N PHE A 422 14.58 13.69 -8.70
CA PHE A 422 14.13 13.46 -7.33
C PHE A 422 14.44 12.03 -6.87
N ALA A 423 14.17 11.04 -7.71
CA ALA A 423 14.38 9.63 -7.38
C ALA A 423 15.84 9.33 -7.01
N LEU A 424 16.81 9.83 -7.79
CA LEU A 424 18.23 9.64 -7.49
C LEU A 424 18.65 10.38 -6.22
N ALA A 425 18.29 11.67 -6.11
CA ALA A 425 18.62 12.47 -4.92
C ALA A 425 18.03 11.87 -3.64
N TYR A 426 16.79 11.38 -3.70
CA TYR A 426 16.16 10.74 -2.55
C TYR A 426 16.72 9.33 -2.28
N ALA A 427 17.21 8.63 -3.31
CA ALA A 427 17.94 7.39 -3.10
C ALA A 427 19.25 7.64 -2.34
N ASP A 428 19.95 8.74 -2.59
CA ASP A 428 21.11 9.17 -1.79
C ASP A 428 20.70 9.49 -0.34
N GLN A 429 19.59 10.21 -0.16
CA GLN A 429 19.05 10.50 1.17
C GLN A 429 18.71 9.22 1.94
N THR A 430 18.12 8.23 1.26
CA THR A 430 17.78 6.93 1.85
C THR A 430 19.02 6.20 2.36
N VAL A 431 20.13 6.27 1.62
CA VAL A 431 21.42 5.69 2.07
C VAL A 431 21.92 6.42 3.31
N SER A 432 21.84 7.76 3.34
CA SER A 432 22.26 8.55 4.50
C SER A 432 21.42 8.22 5.74
N ASP A 433 20.10 8.12 5.60
CA ASP A 433 19.19 7.81 6.71
C ASP A 433 19.34 6.37 7.21
N HIS A 434 19.56 5.42 6.29
CA HIS A 434 19.87 4.03 6.65
C HIS A 434 21.18 3.95 7.45
N ARG A 435 22.22 4.68 7.03
CA ARG A 435 23.46 4.78 7.81
C ARG A 435 23.21 5.36 9.20
N ALA A 436 22.41 6.42 9.32
CA ALA A 436 22.04 6.99 10.61
C ALA A 436 21.31 5.97 11.50
N LEU A 437 20.49 5.08 10.92
CA LEU A 437 19.86 4.00 11.68
C LEU A 437 20.89 2.97 12.16
N VAL A 438 21.83 2.57 11.30
CA VAL A 438 22.91 1.65 11.69
C VAL A 438 23.76 2.23 12.82
N GLU A 439 24.16 3.49 12.72
CA GLU A 439 24.90 4.21 13.77
C GLU A 439 24.09 4.33 15.07
N ALA A 440 22.78 4.55 14.98
CA ALA A 440 21.88 4.57 16.15
C ALA A 440 21.77 3.19 16.82
N ILE A 441 21.84 2.10 16.06
CA ILE A 441 21.89 0.73 16.59
C ILE A 441 23.23 0.47 17.27
N GLU A 442 24.35 0.83 16.63
CA GLU A 442 25.71 0.61 17.15
C GLU A 442 25.99 1.42 18.43
N SER A 443 25.45 2.64 18.51
CA SER A 443 25.56 3.50 19.70
C SER A 443 24.60 3.13 20.83
N GLY A 444 23.63 2.24 20.58
CA GLY A 444 22.60 1.86 21.55
C GLY A 444 21.48 2.89 21.73
N ARG A 445 21.36 3.89 20.84
CA ARG A 445 20.21 4.82 20.83
C ARG A 445 18.91 4.07 20.57
N VAL A 446 18.94 3.09 19.66
CA VAL A 446 17.82 2.18 19.39
C VAL A 446 18.29 0.73 19.45
N GLU A 447 17.42 -0.17 19.88
CA GLU A 447 17.74 -1.60 19.95
C GLU A 447 17.26 -2.34 18.69
N ALA A 448 18.09 -3.18 18.10
CA ALA A 448 17.69 -4.07 17.00
C ALA A 448 17.85 -5.54 17.38
N ALA A 449 16.91 -6.38 16.96
CA ALA A 449 16.99 -7.81 17.18
C ALA A 449 18.15 -8.43 16.38
N ALA A 450 18.82 -9.43 16.96
CA ALA A 450 19.89 -10.17 16.27
C ALA A 450 19.41 -10.90 15.00
N ASN A 451 18.13 -11.27 14.95
CA ASN A 451 17.50 -11.88 13.79
C ASN A 451 16.26 -11.07 13.37
N PRO A 452 16.14 -10.64 12.09
CA PRO A 452 14.93 -9.99 11.57
C PRO A 452 13.70 -10.93 11.46
N TYR A 453 13.80 -12.21 11.82
CA TYR A 453 12.75 -13.23 11.66
C TYR A 453 12.40 -13.97 12.95
#